data_AF-A0A4S1G8N8-F1
#
_entry.id   AF-A0A4S1G8N8-F1
#
_cell.length_a   1.000
_cell.length_b   1.000
_cell.length_c   1.000
_cell.angle_alpha   90.00
_cell.angle_beta   90.00
_cell.angle_gamma   90.00
#
_symmetry.space_group_name_H-M   'P 1'
#
loop_
_entity.id
_entity.type
_entity.pdbx_description
1 polymer ?
#
loop_
_entity_poly.entity_id
_entity_poly.type
_entity_poly.pdbx_seq_one_letter_code
_entity_poly.pdbx_strand_id
1 'polypeptide(L)' 'MEQIVRADIAAFGAGRAEMANAMIEQSGMRVRPDRNRGRSAGINPSGRFEPVSRHVFDDGWNSLEELPP' A
#
# COMPACT_ATOMS: atom_id res chain seq x y z
N MET A 1 5.47 -3.55 -12.55
CA MET A 1 4.28 -2.66 -12.51
C MET A 1 3.26 -3.01 -13.58
N GLU A 2 3.65 -3.22 -14.85
CA GLU A 2 2.70 -3.56 -15.93
C GLU A 2 1.77 -4.75 -15.62
N GLN A 3 2.31 -5.83 -15.03
CA GLN A 3 1.51 -6.99 -14.64
C GLN A 3 0.48 -6.69 -13.53
N ILE A 4 0.77 -5.73 -12.64
CA ILE A 4 -0.19 -5.27 -11.61
C ILE A 4 -1.35 -4.55 -12.31
N VAL A 5 -1.03 -3.64 -13.23
CA VAL A 5 -2.03 -2.86 -13.98
C VAL A 5 -2.93 -3.79 -14.81
N ARG A 6 -2.36 -4.79 -15.48
CA ARG A 6 -3.13 -5.78 -16.24
C ARG A 6 -4.03 -6.64 -15.34
N ALA A 7 -3.55 -7.05 -14.17
CA ALA A 7 -4.33 -7.79 -13.20
C ALA A 7 -5.46 -6.93 -12.60
N ASP A 8 -5.21 -5.65 -12.32
CA ASP A 8 -6.22 -4.70 -11.85
C ASP A 8 -7.33 -4.55 -12.89
N ILE A 9 -6.98 -4.32 -14.16
CA ILE A 9 -7.96 -4.25 -15.27
C ILE A 9 -8.77 -5.55 -15.36
N ALA A 10 -8.14 -6.70 -15.16
CA ALA A 10 -8.82 -7.99 -15.15
C ALA A 10 -9.78 -8.13 -13.95
N ALA A 11 -9.43 -7.60 -12.77
CA ALA A 11 -10.16 -7.79 -11.52
C ALA A 11 -11.55 -7.12 -11.48
N PHE A 12 -11.76 -6.01 -12.21
CA PHE A 12 -13.00 -5.22 -12.12
C PHE A 12 -14.22 -5.82 -12.88
N GLY A 13 -14.11 -7.00 -13.48
CA GLY A 13 -15.23 -7.71 -14.11
C GLY A 13 -15.80 -8.85 -13.25
N ALA A 14 -17.10 -9.15 -13.38
CA ALA A 14 -17.75 -10.26 -12.67
C ALA A 14 -17.04 -11.60 -12.95
N GLY A 15 -16.66 -12.31 -11.89
CA GLY A 15 -15.97 -13.61 -11.97
C GLY A 15 -14.50 -13.54 -12.42
N ARG A 16 -13.92 -12.36 -12.62
CA ARG A 16 -12.55 -12.21 -13.15
C ARG A 16 -11.46 -12.08 -12.09
N ALA A 17 -11.84 -12.12 -10.81
CA ALA A 17 -10.90 -12.10 -9.70
C ALA A 17 -9.92 -13.28 -9.75
N GLU A 18 -10.36 -14.47 -10.16
CA GLU A 18 -9.47 -15.63 -10.33
C GLU A 18 -8.43 -15.41 -11.43
N MET A 19 -8.84 -14.83 -12.55
CA MET A 19 -7.93 -14.51 -13.67
C MET A 19 -6.88 -13.48 -13.25
N ALA A 20 -7.29 -12.43 -12.54
CA ALA A 20 -6.36 -11.46 -11.96
C ALA A 20 -5.38 -12.11 -10.97
N ASN A 21 -5.87 -13.02 -10.12
CA ASN A 21 -5.03 -13.75 -9.17
C ASN A 21 -4.01 -14.66 -9.87
N ALA A 22 -4.40 -15.36 -10.93
CA ALA A 22 -3.52 -16.20 -11.72
C ALA A 22 -2.42 -15.37 -12.42
N MET A 23 -2.77 -14.21 -12.97
CA MET A 23 -1.81 -13.29 -13.58
C MET A 23 -0.74 -12.83 -12.58
N ILE A 24 -1.14 -12.46 -11.36
CA ILE A 24 -0.21 -12.06 -10.30
C ILE A 24 0.66 -13.24 -9.86
N GLU A 25 0.10 -14.44 -9.70
CA GLU A 25 0.84 -15.63 -9.30
C GLU A 25 1.93 -15.99 -10.32
N GLN A 26 1.57 -16.01 -11.61
CA GLN A 26 2.49 -16.34 -12.69
C GLN A 26 3.59 -15.29 -12.89
N SER A 27 3.36 -14.04 -12.48
CA SER A 27 4.35 -12.97 -12.56
C SER A 27 5.49 -13.07 -11.54
N GLY A 28 5.34 -13.90 -10.50
CA GLY A 28 6.29 -14.01 -9.40
C GLY A 28 6.34 -12.79 -8.46
N MET A 29 5.41 -11.84 -8.58
CA MET A 29 5.38 -10.64 -7.72
C MET A 29 4.91 -10.91 -6.28
N ARG A 30 4.23 -12.03 -6.02
CA ARG A 30 3.87 -12.42 -4.65
C ARG A 30 5.07 -13.01 -3.93
N VAL A 31 5.26 -12.60 -2.68
CA VAL A 31 6.19 -13.25 -1.77
C VAL A 31 5.69 -14.67 -1.50
N ARG A 32 6.56 -15.66 -1.68
CA ARG A 32 6.22 -17.06 -1.43
C ARG A 32 5.75 -17.24 0.02
N PRO A 33 4.78 -18.12 0.30
CA PRO A 33 4.20 -18.28 1.63
C PRO A 33 5.23 -18.55 2.74
N ASP A 34 6.29 -19.29 2.44
CA ASP A 34 7.42 -19.59 3.35
C ASP A 34 8.25 -18.36 3.74
N ARG A 35 8.13 -17.26 2.99
CA ARG A 35 8.86 -16.01 3.22
C ARG A 35 7.97 -14.89 3.76
N ASN A 36 6.67 -15.12 3.92
CA ASN A 36 5.75 -14.11 4.44
C ASN A 36 6.02 -13.86 5.93
N ARG A 37 6.42 -12.63 6.27
CA ARG A 37 6.53 -12.17 7.66
C ARG A 37 5.31 -11.34 8.01
N GLY A 38 4.36 -11.93 8.74
CA GLY A 38 3.14 -11.25 9.20
C GLY A 38 1.92 -11.48 8.31
N ARG A 39 0.74 -11.13 8.84
CA ARG A 39 -0.53 -11.15 8.10
C ARG A 39 -0.51 -10.02 7.07
N SER A 40 -1.04 -10.27 5.88
CA SER A 40 -1.11 -9.29 4.77
C SER A 40 0.20 -8.93 4.06
N ALA A 41 1.32 -9.64 4.34
CA ALA A 41 2.62 -9.38 3.72
C ALA A 41 2.63 -9.38 2.16
N GLY A 42 1.66 -10.07 1.54
CA GLY A 42 1.51 -10.15 0.07
C GLY A 42 0.37 -9.31 -0.52
N ILE A 43 -0.34 -8.50 0.27
CA ILE A 43 -1.53 -7.75 -0.20
C ILE A 43 -1.15 -6.51 -1.02
N ASN A 44 0.03 -5.93 -0.81
CA ASN A 44 0.47 -4.71 -1.51
C ASN A 44 1.73 -4.97 -2.37
N PRO A 45 1.64 -5.74 -3.46
CA PRO A 45 2.78 -6.08 -4.30
C PRO A 45 3.40 -4.87 -5.03
N SER A 46 2.63 -3.78 -5.20
CA SER A 46 3.13 -2.52 -5.76
C SER A 46 3.90 -1.69 -4.72
N GLY A 47 3.86 -2.07 -3.44
CA GLY A 47 4.47 -1.31 -2.35
C GLY A 47 3.89 0.10 -2.23
N ARG A 48 2.64 0.31 -2.69
CA ARG A 48 1.92 1.59 -2.59
C ARG A 48 1.52 1.80 -1.13
N PHE A 49 2.50 2.11 -0.30
CA PHE A 49 2.23 2.88 0.90
C PHE A 49 1.94 4.28 0.41
N GLU A 50 0.86 4.90 0.90
CA GLU A 50 0.75 6.35 0.72
C GLU A 50 2.06 6.97 1.23
N PRO A 51 2.66 7.93 0.51
CA PRO A 51 3.82 8.63 1.02
C PRO A 51 3.35 9.37 2.26
N VAL A 52 3.56 8.75 3.43
CA VAL A 52 3.18 9.35 4.71
C VAL A 52 3.97 10.63 4.82
N SER A 53 3.31 11.77 4.61
CA SER A 53 3.93 13.07 4.75
C SER A 53 3.96 13.41 6.24
N ARG A 54 5.16 13.54 6.79
CA ARG A 54 5.35 14.02 8.16
C ARG A 54 5.54 15.53 8.08
N HIS A 55 4.61 16.27 8.64
CA HIS A 55 4.71 17.72 8.76
C HIS A 55 5.14 18.05 10.18
N VAL A 56 6.20 18.85 10.31
CA VAL A 56 6.54 19.46 11.60
C VAL A 56 5.57 20.62 11.77
N PHE A 57 4.71 20.53 12.78
CA PHE A 57 3.81 21.60 13.19
C PHE A 57 4.28 22.09 14.55
N ASP A 58 4.37 23.40 14.71
CA ASP A 58 4.52 24.03 16.01
C ASP A 58 3.14 24.02 16.69
N ASP A 59 2.99 23.21 17.73
CA ASP A 59 1.74 23.06 18.48
C ASP A 59 1.48 24.23 19.44
N GLY A 60 2.36 25.22 19.47
CA GLY A 60 2.25 26.41 20.31
C GLY A 60 2.50 26.12 21.78
N TRP A 61 2.96 24.92 22.16
CA TRP A 61 3.25 24.62 23.57
C TRP A 61 4.39 25.44 24.13
N ASN A 62 5.29 25.94 23.28
CA ASN A 62 6.40 26.79 23.70
C ASN A 62 6.11 28.30 23.62
N SER A 63 4.94 28.74 23.12
CA SER A 63 4.62 30.16 22.94
C SER A 63 3.70 30.76 24.01
N LEU A 64 3.40 30.01 25.08
CA LEU A 64 2.56 30.48 26.19
C LEU A 64 3.13 31.73 26.88
N GLU A 65 4.46 31.89 26.91
CA GLU A 65 5.14 33.06 27.49
C GLU A 65 5.09 34.29 26.58
N GLU A 66 4.75 34.13 25.29
CA GLU A 66 4.67 35.21 24.31
C GLU A 66 3.25 35.80 24.18
N LEU A 67 2.28 35.27 24.91
CA LEU A 67 0.91 35.77 24.90
C LEU A 67 0.83 37.18 25.54
N PRO A 68 0.10 38.13 24.92
CA PRO A 68 -0.16 39.42 25.55
C PRO A 68 -0.95 39.24 26.87
N PRO A 69 -0.75 40.13 27.86
CA PRO A 69 -1.40 40.06 29.17
C PRO A 69 -2.92 40.27 29.14
#